data_AF-A0A8H8WNT7-F1
#
_entry.id   AF-A0A8H8WNT7-F1
#
_cell.length_a   1.000
_cell.length_b   1.000
_cell.length_c   1.000
_cell.angle_alpha   90.00
_cell.angle_beta   90.00
_cell.angle_gamma   90.00
#
_symmetry.space_group_name_H-M   'P 1'
#
loop_
_entity.id
_entity.type
_entity.pdbx_description
1 polymer ?
#
loop_
_entity_poly.entity_id
_entity_poly.type
_entity_poly.pdbx_seq_one_letter_code
_entity_poly.pdbx_strand_id
1 'polypeptide(L)'
;MVDCRRIRTGPRSRARIKPGEILALHRRTRAFLDATLATPHDGPTAVVTHHAPHPDRLPDPRADLRWCYASDLCDLIHARGPALWVHGHVHTAADYRVGATRVVCNPRGHAEEVSGFEPGRTLHAGG
;
A
#
# COMPACT_ATOMS: atom_id res chain seq x y z
N MET A 1 2.70 -20.51 -1.08
CA MET A 1 2.01 -19.57 -1.98
C MET A 1 1.56 -20.29 -3.25
N VAL A 2 0.33 -20.79 -3.28
CA VAL A 2 -0.22 -21.66 -4.34
C VAL A 2 -0.71 -20.90 -5.59
N ASP A 3 -0.71 -19.57 -5.54
CA ASP A 3 -1.46 -18.72 -6.46
C ASP A 3 -0.77 -18.49 -7.83
N CYS A 4 0.56 -18.55 -7.87
CA CYS A 4 1.35 -18.51 -9.11
C CYS A 4 1.00 -19.64 -10.10
N ARG A 5 0.24 -20.66 -9.69
CA ARG A 5 -0.24 -21.72 -10.60
C ARG A 5 -1.45 -21.27 -11.43
N ARG A 6 -2.25 -20.33 -10.93
CA ARG A 6 -3.53 -19.93 -11.54
C ARG A 6 -3.47 -18.56 -12.20
N ILE A 7 -2.67 -17.63 -11.67
CA ILE A 7 -2.52 -16.29 -12.26
C ILE A 7 -1.61 -16.34 -13.49
N ARG A 8 -2.00 -15.62 -14.54
CA ARG A 8 -1.25 -15.47 -15.79
C ARG A 8 -0.69 -14.06 -15.91
N THR A 9 0.40 -13.89 -16.65
CA THR A 9 1.06 -12.59 -16.82
C THR A 9 0.27 -11.59 -17.71
N GLY A 10 -0.87 -12.01 -18.25
CA GLY A 10 -1.79 -11.13 -18.98
C GLY A 10 -3.00 -11.90 -19.53
N PRO A 11 -4.03 -11.20 -20.05
CA PRO A 11 -5.31 -11.80 -20.46
C PRO A 11 -5.18 -12.89 -21.53
N ARG A 12 -4.12 -12.83 -22.35
CA ARG A 12 -3.83 -13.78 -23.43
C ARG A 12 -2.56 -14.61 -23.18
N SER A 13 -1.92 -14.44 -22.02
CA SER A 13 -0.67 -15.15 -21.71
C SER A 13 -0.95 -16.54 -21.16
N ARG A 14 -0.26 -17.55 -21.70
CA ARG A 14 -0.21 -18.89 -21.09
C ARG A 14 0.87 -18.98 -20.01
N ALA A 15 1.76 -17.99 -19.91
CA ALA A 15 2.80 -17.96 -18.89
C ALA A 15 2.20 -17.67 -17.52
N ARG A 16 2.55 -18.53 -16.57
CA ARG A 16 2.22 -18.37 -15.15
C ARG A 16 3.04 -17.24 -14.56
N ILE A 17 2.41 -16.41 -13.74
CA ILE A 17 3.16 -15.42 -12.97
C ILE A 17 4.11 -16.15 -12.02
N LYS A 18 5.36 -15.70 -11.94
CA LYS A 18 6.36 -16.21 -11.00
C LYS A 18 6.58 -15.21 -9.88
N PRO A 19 7.01 -15.65 -8.67
CA PRO A 19 7.36 -14.73 -7.58
C PRO A 19 8.38 -13.67 -8.00
N GLY A 20 9.35 -14.02 -8.85
CA GLY A 20 10.32 -13.08 -9.38
C GLY A 20 9.71 -11.98 -10.27
N GLU A 21 8.61 -12.25 -10.96
CA GLU A 21 7.90 -11.24 -11.77
C GLU A 21 7.12 -10.26 -10.89
N ILE A 22 6.51 -10.76 -9.80
CA ILE A 22 5.84 -9.94 -8.80
C ILE A 22 6.86 -9.01 -8.12
N LEU A 23 8.02 -9.55 -7.73
CA LEU A 23 9.10 -8.74 -7.16
C LEU A 23 9.62 -7.70 -8.16
N ALA A 24 9.79 -8.07 -9.43
CA ALA A 24 10.21 -7.13 -10.47
C ALA A 24 9.17 -6.01 -10.68
N LEU A 25 7.88 -6.34 -10.64
CA LEU A 25 6.80 -5.36 -10.70
C LEU A 25 6.84 -4.42 -9.49
N HIS A 26 6.95 -4.97 -8.28
CA HIS A 26 7.08 -4.18 -7.05
C HIS A 26 8.26 -3.20 -7.13
N ARG A 27 9.44 -3.66 -7.56
CA ARG A 27 10.63 -2.81 -7.73
C ARG A 27 10.40 -1.69 -8.73
N ARG A 28 9.75 -1.97 -9.87
CA ARG A 28 9.40 -0.94 -10.86
C ARG A 28 8.42 0.09 -10.30
N THR A 29 7.38 -0.35 -9.60
CA THR A 29 6.41 0.56 -8.99
C THR A 29 7.03 1.40 -7.87
N ARG A 30 7.90 0.81 -7.03
CA ARG A 30 8.67 1.56 -6.02
C ARG A 30 9.56 2.63 -6.66
N ALA A 31 10.29 2.28 -7.74
CA ALA A 31 11.13 3.23 -8.45
C ALA A 31 10.33 4.35 -9.12
N PHE A 32 9.14 4.04 -9.66
CA PHE A 32 8.21 5.04 -10.19
C PHE A 32 7.77 6.02 -9.10
N LEU A 33 7.30 5.52 -7.94
CA LEU A 33 6.90 6.37 -6.82
C LEU A 33 8.05 7.28 -6.37
N ASP A 34 9.25 6.73 -6.26
CA ASP A 34 10.45 7.48 -5.89
C ASP A 34 10.76 8.62 -6.87
N ALA A 35 10.77 8.33 -8.17
CA ALA A 35 11.03 9.33 -9.21
C ALA A 35 9.92 10.39 -9.30
N THR A 36 8.65 9.98 -9.20
CA THR A 36 7.52 10.90 -9.22
C THR A 36 7.54 11.84 -8.02
N LEU A 37 7.75 11.31 -6.80
CA LEU A 37 7.83 12.12 -5.59
C LEU A 37 9.08 13.01 -5.54
N ALA A 38 10.13 12.68 -6.30
CA ALA A 38 11.30 13.53 -6.46
C ALA A 38 11.04 14.75 -7.36
N THR A 39 9.96 14.74 -8.14
CA THR A 39 9.66 15.81 -9.10
C THR A 39 8.99 16.97 -8.36
N PRO A 40 9.58 18.18 -8.36
CA PRO A 40 8.99 19.33 -7.70
C PRO A 40 7.61 19.68 -8.28
N HIS A 41 6.67 20.01 -7.41
CA HIS A 41 5.38 20.57 -7.79
C HIS A 41 4.88 21.49 -6.68
N ASP A 42 3.93 22.36 -7.01
CA ASP A 42 3.29 23.22 -6.02
C ASP A 42 2.31 22.41 -5.16
N GLY A 43 2.36 22.62 -3.84
CA GLY A 43 1.43 22.02 -2.88
C GLY A 43 1.82 20.60 -2.39
N PRO A 44 0.98 20.01 -1.52
CA PRO A 44 1.24 18.72 -0.90
C PRO A 44 0.96 17.54 -1.83
N THR A 45 1.75 16.48 -1.72
CA THR A 45 1.51 15.22 -2.45
C THR A 45 0.76 14.21 -1.60
N ALA A 46 -0.14 13.46 -2.23
CA ALA A 46 -0.76 12.27 -1.66
C ALA A 46 -0.39 11.02 -2.48
N VAL A 47 -0.12 9.91 -1.80
CA VAL A 47 0.14 8.60 -2.41
C VAL A 47 -1.03 7.67 -2.11
N VAL A 48 -1.46 6.89 -3.11
CA VAL A 48 -2.51 5.88 -2.95
C VAL A 48 -2.00 4.53 -3.42
N THR A 49 -2.03 3.53 -2.53
CA THR A 49 -1.66 2.14 -2.82
C THR A 49 -2.73 1.17 -2.34
N HIS A 50 -2.71 -0.07 -2.81
CA HIS A 50 -3.58 -1.09 -2.24
C HIS A 50 -3.00 -1.69 -0.95
N HIS A 51 -1.77 -2.20 -1.01
CA HIS A 51 -1.07 -2.78 0.14
C HIS A 51 -0.55 -1.69 1.09
N ALA A 52 -0.39 -2.04 2.36
CA ALA A 52 0.11 -1.12 3.38
C ALA A 52 1.60 -0.78 3.13
N PRO A 53 2.02 0.48 3.35
CA PRO A 53 3.41 0.90 3.16
C PRO A 53 4.28 0.64 4.40
N HIS A 54 3.71 0.09 5.48
CA HIS A 54 4.40 -0.23 6.71
C HIS A 54 3.70 -1.38 7.46
N PRO A 55 4.45 -2.31 8.09
CA PRO A 55 3.86 -3.45 8.79
C PRO A 55 3.28 -3.15 10.19
N ASP A 56 3.61 -2.02 10.81
CA ASP A 56 3.26 -1.72 12.22
C ASP A 56 1.77 -1.67 12.55
N ARG A 57 0.91 -1.55 11.54
CA ARG A 57 -0.55 -1.46 11.70
C ARG A 57 -1.27 -2.61 11.01
N LEU A 58 -0.58 -3.73 10.80
CA LEU A 58 -1.24 -4.96 10.43
C LEU A 58 -2.05 -5.51 11.61
N PRO A 59 -3.27 -6.05 11.38
CA PRO A 59 -4.15 -6.57 12.44
C PRO A 59 -3.48 -7.66 13.28
N ASP A 60 -2.69 -8.52 12.64
CA ASP A 60 -1.82 -9.49 13.30
C ASP A 60 -0.38 -9.33 12.82
N PRO A 61 0.50 -8.70 13.61
CA PRO A 61 1.91 -8.54 13.27
C PRO A 61 2.69 -9.86 13.31
N ARG A 62 2.13 -10.93 13.88
CA ARG A 62 2.73 -12.26 13.98
C ARG A 62 2.24 -13.23 12.90
N ALA A 63 1.32 -12.81 12.03
CA ALA A 63 0.83 -13.64 10.95
C ALA A 63 1.98 -14.08 10.02
N ASP A 64 2.04 -15.38 9.71
CA ASP A 64 3.06 -16.00 8.86
C ASP A 64 3.19 -15.36 7.46
N LEU A 65 2.14 -14.65 7.01
CA LEU A 65 2.06 -14.01 5.70
C LEU A 65 1.97 -12.49 5.76
N ARG A 66 2.37 -11.84 6.87
CA ARG A 66 2.30 -10.37 7.03
C ARG A 66 2.93 -9.57 5.87
N TRP A 67 3.97 -10.13 5.25
CA TRP A 67 4.67 -9.55 4.08
C TRP A 67 3.86 -9.56 2.79
N CYS A 68 2.77 -10.33 2.74
CA CYS A 68 1.79 -10.26 1.66
C CYS A 68 0.86 -9.06 1.82
N TYR A 69 0.75 -8.48 3.03
CA TYR A 69 -0.16 -7.38 3.32
C TYR A 69 0.52 -6.00 3.32
N ALA A 70 1.80 -5.96 3.72
CA ALA A 70 2.60 -4.73 3.76
C ALA A 70 3.95 -4.91 3.07
N SER A 71 4.40 -3.85 2.40
CA SER A 71 5.81 -3.66 2.04
C SER A 71 6.37 -2.59 2.97
N ASP A 72 7.52 -2.81 3.58
CA ASP A 72 8.20 -1.76 4.35
C ASP A 72 8.78 -0.73 3.38
N LEU A 73 8.14 0.44 3.32
CA LEU A 73 8.53 1.59 2.50
C LEU A 73 8.96 2.77 3.36
N CYS A 74 9.36 2.54 4.62
CA CYS A 74 9.83 3.59 5.53
C CYS A 74 10.95 4.43 4.91
N ASP A 75 11.90 3.80 4.23
CA ASP A 75 13.00 4.50 3.56
C ASP A 75 12.51 5.52 2.52
N LEU A 76 11.58 5.10 1.66
CA LEU A 76 10.95 5.95 0.65
C LEU A 76 10.12 7.07 1.29
N ILE A 77 9.33 6.75 2.31
CA ILE A 77 8.51 7.73 3.03
C ILE A 77 9.38 8.79 3.68
N HIS A 78 10.45 8.40 4.37
CA HIS A 78 11.37 9.36 5.00
C HIS A 78 12.14 10.19 3.97
N ALA A 79 12.51 9.60 2.83
CA ALA A 79 13.24 10.30 1.78
C ALA A 79 12.38 11.32 1.01
N ARG A 80 11.08 11.03 0.83
CA ARG A 80 10.20 11.82 -0.04
C ARG A 80 9.12 12.62 0.68
N GLY A 81 8.75 12.22 1.89
CA GLY A 81 7.83 12.95 2.77
C GLY A 81 6.49 13.37 2.18
N PRO A 82 5.74 12.50 1.46
CA PRO A 82 4.39 12.87 1.00
C PRO A 82 3.52 13.26 2.21
N ALA A 83 2.60 14.22 2.05
CA ALA A 83 1.76 14.66 3.15
C ALA A 83 0.79 13.57 3.64
N LEU A 84 0.30 12.76 2.69
CA LEU A 84 -0.70 11.72 2.94
C LEU A 84 -0.35 10.44 2.17
N TRP A 85 -0.55 9.29 2.80
CA TRP A 85 -0.52 7.97 2.16
C TRP A 85 -1.80 7.22 2.48
N VAL A 86 -2.57 6.84 1.48
CA VAL A 86 -3.81 6.06 1.65
C VAL A 86 -3.57 4.62 1.20
N HIS A 87 -3.97 3.66 2.03
CA HIS A 87 -3.93 2.24 1.67
C HIS A 87 -5.20 1.48 2.04
N GLY A 88 -5.28 0.22 1.61
CA GLY A 88 -6.37 -0.71 1.93
C GLY A 88 -5.82 -2.05 2.40
N HIS A 89 -6.46 -3.12 1.91
CA HIS A 89 -6.04 -4.53 1.98
C HIS A 89 -6.04 -5.18 3.38
N VAL A 90 -5.78 -4.43 4.44
CA VAL A 90 -5.62 -4.97 5.80
C VAL A 90 -6.94 -5.17 6.55
N HIS A 91 -8.07 -4.79 5.94
CA HIS A 91 -9.44 -4.96 6.46
C HIS A 91 -9.65 -4.40 7.88
N THR A 92 -8.81 -3.45 8.29
CA THR A 92 -8.91 -2.73 9.55
C THR A 92 -8.53 -1.28 9.30
N ALA A 93 -9.40 -0.36 9.70
CA ALA A 93 -9.17 1.06 9.59
C ALA A 93 -8.01 1.48 10.50
N ALA A 94 -7.20 2.39 9.99
CA ALA A 94 -6.03 2.90 10.68
C ALA A 94 -5.77 4.35 10.30
N ASP A 95 -5.29 5.15 11.25
CA ASP A 95 -4.78 6.50 11.03
C ASP A 95 -3.54 6.66 11.90
N TYR A 96 -2.37 6.79 11.27
CA TYR A 96 -1.09 6.81 11.94
C TYR A 96 -0.09 7.66 11.18
N ARG A 97 1.13 7.79 11.72
CA ARG A 97 2.21 8.54 11.09
C ARG A 97 3.43 7.67 10.89
N VAL A 98 4.11 7.90 9.77
CA VAL A 98 5.46 7.43 9.50
C VAL A 98 6.28 8.68 9.18
N GLY A 99 7.12 9.11 10.12
CA GLY A 99 7.78 10.41 10.06
C GLY A 99 6.78 11.57 9.94
N ALA A 100 6.93 12.38 8.88
CA ALA A 100 6.04 13.50 8.58
C ALA A 100 4.77 13.11 7.79
N THR A 101 4.69 11.89 7.26
CA THR A 101 3.58 11.42 6.43
C THR A 101 2.45 10.88 7.30
N ARG A 102 1.22 11.37 7.08
CA ARG A 102 0.02 10.74 7.63
C ARG A 102 -0.33 9.53 6.77
N VAL A 103 -0.53 8.37 7.39
CA VAL A 103 -0.91 7.13 6.71
C VAL A 103 -2.31 6.74 7.16
N VAL A 104 -3.22 6.54 6.20
CA VAL A 104 -4.63 6.26 6.46
C VAL A 104 -5.06 5.00 5.73
N CYS A 105 -5.81 4.15 6.44
CA CYS A 105 -6.54 3.04 5.90
C CYS A 105 -8.02 3.20 6.30
N ASN A 106 -8.92 3.18 5.31
CA ASN A 106 -10.36 3.18 5.54
C ASN A 106 -11.02 2.09 4.67
N PRO A 107 -10.70 0.81 4.90
CA PRO A 107 -11.17 -0.28 4.05
C PRO A 107 -12.61 -0.62 4.41
N ARG A 108 -13.46 -0.86 3.40
CA ARG A 108 -14.84 -1.33 3.67
C ARG A 108 -14.86 -2.70 4.36
N GLY A 109 -13.95 -3.59 3.99
CA GLY A 109 -13.99 -5.00 4.40
C GLY A 109 -15.11 -5.78 3.68
N HIS A 110 -15.24 -7.05 4.02
CA HIS A 110 -16.37 -7.89 3.64
C HIS A 110 -17.62 -7.56 4.47
N ALA A 111 -18.79 -8.00 4.01
CA ALA A 111 -20.08 -7.65 4.62
C ALA A 111 -20.18 -8.07 6.11
N GLU A 112 -19.50 -9.15 6.48
CA GLU A 112 -19.45 -9.67 7.86
C GLU A 112 -18.35 -9.02 8.72
N GLU A 113 -17.43 -8.23 8.15
CA GLU A 113 -16.26 -7.72 8.87
C GLU A 113 -16.53 -6.36 9.51
N VAL A 114 -16.15 -6.20 10.78
CA VAL A 114 -16.09 -4.90 11.44
C VAL A 114 -14.72 -4.29 11.17
N SER A 115 -14.61 -3.64 10.01
CA SER A 115 -13.37 -3.02 9.53
C SER A 115 -13.10 -1.65 10.15
N GLY A 116 -14.07 -1.02 10.82
CA GLY A 116 -13.98 0.38 11.24
C GLY A 116 -14.17 1.37 10.08
N PHE A 117 -14.77 0.92 8.97
CA PHE A 117 -15.06 1.77 7.81
C PHE A 117 -15.93 2.98 8.18
N GLU A 118 -15.44 4.17 7.85
CA GLU A 118 -16.15 5.43 8.01
C GLU A 118 -16.67 5.90 6.64
N PRO A 119 -17.98 5.77 6.35
CA PRO A 119 -18.55 6.28 5.11
C PRO A 119 -18.48 7.81 5.09
N GLY A 120 -18.05 8.38 3.95
CA GLY A 120 -17.95 9.83 3.80
C GLY A 120 -16.75 10.48 4.49
N ARG A 121 -15.77 9.70 4.97
CA ARG A 121 -14.53 10.23 5.55
C ARG A 121 -13.75 11.05 4.54
N THR A 122 -13.49 12.31 4.88
CA THR A 122 -12.68 13.25 4.10
C THR A 122 -11.27 13.33 4.67
N LEU A 123 -10.26 13.31 3.79
CA LEU A 123 -8.85 13.45 4.14
C LEU A 123 -8.28 14.70 3.48
N HIS A 124 -7.48 15.46 4.23
CA HIS A 124 -6.74 16.61 3.72
C HIS A 124 -5.26 16.23 3.58
N ALA A 125 -4.71 16.42 2.39
CA ALA A 125 -3.26 16.38 2.17
C ALA A 125 -2.76 17.82 2.31
N GLY A 126 -1.95 18.11 3.33
CA GLY A 126 -1.56 19.46 3.71
C GLY A 126 -2.27 19.96 4.98
N GLY A 127 -1.55 20.77 5.76
CA GLY A 127 -2.10 21.54 6.86
C GLY A 127 -2.53 22.92 6.40
#